data_AF-A0A4Y9MEM8-F1
#
_entry.id   AF-A0A4Y9MEM8-F1
#
_cell.length_a   1.000
_cell.length_b   1.000
_cell.length_c   1.000
_cell.angle_alpha   90.00
_cell.angle_beta   90.00
_cell.angle_gamma   90.00
#
_symmetry.space_group_name_H-M   'P 1'
#
loop_
_entity.id
_entity.type
_entity.pdbx_description
1 polymer ?
#
loop_
_entity_poly.entity_id
_entity_poly.type
_entity_poly.pdbx_seq_one_letter_code
_entity_poly.pdbx_strand_id
1 'polypeptide(L)'
;MLVALEERLCVELSGVATVERGDFLQGGGSYWEIRPANPRSLVVHWLEWGGEIILQAGGYDLGGRWELERTPGNVEFIEAVVRAVAAGRAVETKAVARSRVEVVLADGTVAQDTGYEGCASVLLPLPGWTRWGRTTRYEAYA
;
A
#
# COMPACT_ATOMS: atom_id res chain seq x y z
N MET A 1 -2.97 6.47 18.37
CA MET A 1 -2.96 7.10 17.03
C MET A 1 -3.41 6.14 15.96
N LEU A 2 -2.74 5.00 15.76
CA LEU A 2 -3.18 3.98 14.79
C LEU A 2 -4.56 3.38 15.11
N VAL A 3 -4.87 3.12 16.39
CA VAL A 3 -6.23 2.69 16.80
C VAL A 3 -7.30 3.73 16.43
N ALA A 4 -7.01 5.02 16.64
CA ALA A 4 -7.94 6.07 16.25
C ALA A 4 -8.06 6.20 14.72
N LEU A 5 -7.00 5.87 13.97
CA LEU A 5 -7.04 5.79 12.51
C LEU A 5 -7.92 4.63 12.05
N GLU A 6 -7.75 3.44 12.64
CA GLU A 6 -8.61 2.27 12.42
C GLU A 6 -10.08 2.62 12.61
N GLU A 7 -10.45 3.22 13.75
CA GLU A 7 -11.83 3.62 14.04
C GLU A 7 -12.40 4.56 12.97
N ARG A 8 -11.62 5.56 12.51
CA ARG A 8 -12.03 6.45 11.42
C ARG A 8 -12.25 5.70 10.11
N LEU A 9 -11.30 4.82 9.75
CA LEU A 9 -11.37 4.06 8.50
C LEU A 9 -12.51 3.04 8.50
N CYS A 10 -12.81 2.40 9.63
CA CYS A 10 -13.97 1.52 9.79
C CYS A 10 -15.28 2.25 9.49
N VAL A 11 -15.42 3.50 9.94
CA VAL A 11 -16.61 4.31 9.67
C VAL A 11 -16.63 4.78 8.22
N GLU A 12 -15.52 5.33 7.72
CA GLU A 12 -15.42 5.91 6.38
C GLU A 12 -15.59 4.88 5.26
N LEU A 13 -15.03 3.68 5.43
CA LEU A 13 -15.03 2.62 4.42
C LEU A 13 -16.19 1.62 4.61
N SER A 14 -17.10 1.90 5.53
CA SER A 14 -18.24 1.02 5.83
C SER A 14 -19.06 0.75 4.57
N GLY A 15 -19.28 -0.53 4.28
CA GLY A 15 -20.04 -0.98 3.12
C GLY A 15 -19.25 -1.11 1.82
N VAL A 16 -18.00 -0.62 1.76
CA VAL A 16 -17.15 -0.69 0.55
C VAL A 16 -15.81 -1.43 0.80
N ALA A 17 -15.38 -1.55 2.05
CA ALA A 17 -14.26 -2.39 2.46
C ALA A 17 -14.44 -2.90 3.89
N THR A 18 -13.70 -3.94 4.25
CA THR A 18 -13.51 -4.36 5.66
C THR A 18 -12.15 -3.92 6.14
N VAL A 19 -12.06 -3.51 7.40
CA VAL A 19 -10.81 -3.22 8.09
C VAL A 19 -10.65 -4.29 9.17
N GLU A 20 -9.63 -5.12 9.03
CA GLU A 20 -9.31 -6.20 9.96
C GLU A 20 -8.04 -5.85 10.72
N ARG A 21 -8.05 -6.08 12.03
CA ARG A 21 -6.87 -5.96 12.88
C ARG A 21 -6.52 -7.33 13.46
N GLY A 22 -5.23 -7.64 13.51
CA GLY A 22 -4.72 -8.79 14.24
C GLY A 22 -3.39 -8.51 14.92
N ASP A 23 -2.94 -9.49 15.69
CA ASP A 23 -1.67 -9.44 16.41
C ASP A 23 -0.75 -10.55 15.92
N PHE A 24 0.56 -10.26 15.86
CA PHE A 24 1.57 -11.28 15.61
C PHE A 24 1.84 -12.05 16.90
N LEU A 25 1.57 -13.36 16.85
CA LEU A 25 1.74 -14.27 17.99
C LEU A 25 3.19 -14.34 18.52
N GLN A 26 4.18 -13.96 17.71
CA GLN A 26 5.59 -13.84 18.10
C GLN A 26 6.11 -12.44 17.77
N GLY A 27 6.71 -11.75 18.74
CA GLY A 27 7.45 -10.49 18.52
C GLY A 27 6.73 -9.20 18.93
N GLY A 28 5.45 -9.25 19.31
CA GLY A 28 4.75 -8.10 19.90
C GLY A 28 4.45 -6.97 18.91
N GLY A 29 3.81 -7.31 17.80
CA GLY A 29 3.33 -6.35 16.80
C GLY A 29 1.85 -6.56 16.45
N SER A 30 1.25 -5.55 15.85
CA SER A 30 -0.12 -5.61 15.32
C SER A 30 -0.11 -5.37 13.81
N TYR A 31 -1.10 -5.87 13.09
CA TYR A 31 -1.33 -5.52 11.69
C TYR A 31 -2.77 -5.10 11.47
N TRP A 32 -2.96 -4.32 10.42
CA TRP A 32 -4.24 -3.89 9.90
C TRP A 32 -4.29 -4.17 8.42
N GLU A 33 -5.38 -4.74 7.95
CA GLU A 33 -5.62 -5.04 6.54
C GLU A 33 -6.95 -4.46 6.10
N ILE A 34 -6.94 -3.75 4.97
CA ILE A 34 -8.13 -3.19 4.35
C ILE A 34 -8.45 -3.99 3.09
N ARG A 35 -9.55 -4.75 3.15
CA ARG A 35 -10.01 -5.60 2.05
C ARG A 35 -11.20 -4.93 1.36
N PRO A 36 -11.04 -4.43 0.11
CA PRO A 36 -12.15 -3.84 -0.63
C PRO A 36 -13.17 -4.89 -1.08
N ALA A 37 -14.44 -4.49 -1.15
CA ALA A 37 -15.50 -5.33 -1.71
C ALA A 37 -15.34 -5.52 -3.24
N ASN A 38 -14.79 -4.50 -3.93
CA ASN A 38 -14.45 -4.60 -5.34
C ASN A 38 -13.14 -5.38 -5.54
N PRO A 39 -13.15 -6.57 -6.19
CA PRO A 39 -11.95 -7.38 -6.39
C PRO A 39 -10.96 -6.78 -7.39
N ARG A 40 -11.32 -5.70 -8.10
CA ARG A 40 -10.43 -4.95 -9.01
C ARG A 40 -9.73 -3.77 -8.32
N SER A 41 -9.96 -3.59 -7.02
CA SER A 41 -9.31 -2.57 -6.20
C SER A 41 -8.02 -3.08 -5.56
N LEU A 42 -7.16 -2.14 -5.18
CA LEU A 42 -5.91 -2.45 -4.51
C LEU A 42 -6.14 -2.63 -3.00
N VAL A 43 -5.60 -3.73 -2.44
CA VAL A 43 -5.56 -3.96 -0.99
C VAL A 43 -4.50 -3.05 -0.37
N VAL A 44 -4.79 -2.51 0.82
CA VAL A 44 -3.81 -1.79 1.63
C VAL A 44 -3.72 -2.46 2.98
N HIS A 45 -2.52 -2.63 3.50
CA HIS A 45 -2.31 -3.10 4.85
C HIS A 45 -1.11 -2.39 5.47
N TRP A 46 -1.05 -2.35 6.79
CA TRP A 46 0.15 -1.94 7.48
C TRP A 46 0.36 -2.80 8.72
N LEU A 47 1.61 -2.94 9.11
CA LEU A 47 1.98 -3.58 10.36
C LEU A 47 2.79 -2.61 11.22
N GLU A 48 2.59 -2.71 12.52
CA GLU A 48 3.34 -2.01 13.54
C GLU A 48 4.16 -3.03 14.31
N TRP A 49 5.47 -2.77 14.41
CA TRP A 49 6.37 -3.57 15.23
C TRP A 49 7.40 -2.66 15.91
N GLY A 50 7.36 -2.62 17.25
CA GLY A 50 8.24 -1.74 18.03
C GLY A 50 8.00 -0.26 17.73
N GLY A 51 9.01 0.42 17.18
CA GLY A 51 8.95 1.82 16.76
C GLY A 51 8.68 2.04 15.27
N GLU A 52 8.52 0.95 14.51
CA GLU A 52 8.45 0.95 13.05
C GLU A 52 7.05 0.57 12.57
N ILE A 53 6.67 1.13 11.44
CA ILE A 53 5.45 0.83 10.71
C ILE A 53 5.85 0.48 9.28
N ILE A 54 5.36 -0.64 8.76
CA ILE A 54 5.49 -0.97 7.34
C ILE A 54 4.11 -0.83 6.73
N LEU A 55 3.95 0.13 5.82
CA LEU A 55 2.77 0.30 4.98
C LEU A 55 2.98 -0.44 3.67
N GLN A 56 1.97 -1.17 3.21
CA GLN A 56 1.99 -1.81 1.91
C GLN A 56 0.68 -1.59 1.15
N ALA A 57 0.78 -1.16 -0.11
CA ALA A 57 -0.32 -1.04 -1.06
C ALA A 57 -0.09 -2.01 -2.22
N GLY A 58 -0.91 -3.06 -2.28
CA GLY A 58 -0.77 -4.17 -3.23
C GLY A 58 -0.49 -5.51 -2.58
N GLY A 59 -0.13 -6.49 -3.41
CA GLY A 59 0.25 -7.82 -2.94
C GLY A 59 1.53 -7.78 -2.13
N TYR A 60 1.74 -8.78 -1.27
CA TYR A 60 2.92 -8.91 -0.40
C TYR A 60 4.25 -9.05 -1.17
N ASP A 61 4.17 -9.24 -2.49
CA ASP A 61 5.22 -9.84 -3.28
C ASP A 61 6.27 -8.82 -3.72
N LEU A 62 5.89 -7.67 -4.30
CA LEU A 62 6.82 -6.65 -4.81
C LEU A 62 6.20 -5.25 -4.89
N GLY A 63 6.95 -4.24 -4.44
CA GLY A 63 6.60 -2.82 -4.57
C GLY A 63 5.49 -2.35 -3.64
N GLY A 64 5.25 -1.04 -3.65
CA GLY A 64 4.22 -0.42 -2.81
C GLY A 64 4.48 -0.55 -1.32
N ARG A 65 5.74 -0.69 -0.91
CA ARG A 65 6.14 -0.84 0.50
C ARG A 65 6.84 0.42 0.97
N TRP A 66 6.39 0.98 2.08
CA TRP A 66 7.03 2.10 2.75
C TRP A 66 7.37 1.71 4.19
N GLU A 67 8.62 1.89 4.57
CA GLU A 67 9.10 1.70 5.94
C GLU A 67 9.10 3.06 6.63
N LEU A 68 8.32 3.16 7.71
CA LEU A 68 7.94 4.41 8.34
C LEU A 68 8.26 4.35 9.83
N GLU A 69 8.68 5.47 10.39
CA GLU A 69 8.76 5.64 11.83
C GLU A 69 7.36 5.92 12.43
N ARG A 70 7.16 5.60 13.71
CA ARG A 70 5.92 5.91 14.43
C ARG A 70 5.80 7.39 14.79
N THR A 71 5.54 8.23 13.80
CA THR A 71 5.32 9.68 13.96
C THR A 71 3.89 10.08 13.54
N PRO A 72 3.36 11.23 14.02
CA PRO A 72 2.08 11.75 13.55
C PRO A 72 2.00 11.93 12.04
N GLY A 73 3.05 12.49 11.42
CA GLY A 73 3.10 12.68 9.96
C GLY A 73 3.03 11.36 9.18
N ASN A 74 3.65 10.29 9.68
CA ASN A 74 3.58 8.98 9.02
C ASN A 74 2.21 8.31 9.19
N VAL A 75 1.49 8.55 10.29
CA VAL A 75 0.10 8.10 10.45
C VAL A 75 -0.83 8.86 9.48
N GLU A 76 -0.62 10.16 9.31
CA GLU A 76 -1.34 10.96 8.30
C GLU A 76 -1.02 10.49 6.87
N PHE A 77 0.24 10.13 6.60
CA PHE A 77 0.64 9.54 5.33
C PHE A 77 -0.08 8.21 5.05
N ILE A 78 -0.17 7.31 6.03
CA ILE A 78 -0.93 6.06 5.90
C ILE A 78 -2.40 6.36 5.56
N GLU A 79 -3.03 7.27 6.29
CA GLU A 79 -4.41 7.69 6.03
C GLU A 79 -4.58 8.26 4.61
N ALA A 80 -3.64 9.09 4.16
CA ALA A 80 -3.65 9.67 2.81
C ALA A 80 -3.51 8.60 1.72
N VAL A 81 -2.61 7.62 1.89
CA VAL A 81 -2.46 6.49 0.95
C VAL A 81 -3.73 5.65 0.91
N VAL A 82 -4.30 5.27 2.07
CA VAL A 82 -5.54 4.48 2.15
C VAL A 82 -6.67 5.17 1.40
N ARG A 83 -6.89 6.46 1.64
CA ARG A 83 -7.96 7.23 0.96
C ARG A 83 -7.73 7.34 -0.54
N ALA A 84 -6.48 7.57 -0.97
CA ALA A 84 -6.15 7.63 -2.39
C ALA A 84 -6.41 6.29 -3.10
N VAL A 85 -6.01 5.19 -2.46
CA VAL A 85 -6.26 3.84 -2.96
C VAL A 85 -7.76 3.53 -3.00
N ALA A 86 -8.50 3.83 -1.93
CA ALA A 86 -9.95 3.64 -1.87
C ALA A 86 -10.68 4.42 -2.98
N ALA A 87 -10.14 5.57 -3.38
CA ALA A 87 -10.63 6.39 -4.49
C ALA A 87 -10.14 5.94 -5.88
N GLY A 88 -9.45 4.79 -6.00
CA GLY A 88 -8.98 4.25 -7.28
C GLY A 88 -7.80 5.01 -7.89
N ARG A 89 -7.01 5.72 -7.07
CA ARG A 89 -5.86 6.54 -7.54
C ARG A 89 -4.54 5.79 -7.50
N ALA A 90 -4.59 4.47 -7.61
CA ALA A 90 -3.42 3.60 -7.56
C ALA A 90 -3.17 2.91 -8.90
N VAL A 91 -1.91 2.91 -9.30
CA VAL A 91 -1.44 2.24 -10.51
C VAL A 91 -0.25 1.38 -10.15
N GLU A 92 -0.23 0.16 -10.64
CA GLU A 92 0.93 -0.72 -10.52
C GLU A 92 1.45 -1.07 -11.91
N THR A 93 2.76 -1.00 -12.09
CA THR A 93 3.43 -1.52 -13.27
C THR A 93 4.35 -2.67 -12.86
N LYS A 94 4.04 -3.87 -13.36
CA LYS A 94 4.84 -5.09 -13.14
C LYS A 94 5.69 -5.42 -14.36
N ALA A 95 6.92 -5.84 -14.12
CA ALA A 95 7.78 -6.49 -15.09
C ALA A 95 8.54 -7.63 -14.39
N VAL A 96 9.35 -8.38 -15.15
CA VAL A 96 10.16 -9.48 -14.58
C VAL A 96 10.97 -8.97 -13.38
N ALA A 97 10.76 -9.59 -12.20
CA ALA A 97 11.48 -9.32 -10.96
C ALA A 97 11.37 -7.87 -10.44
N ARG A 98 10.30 -7.14 -10.80
CA ARG A 98 10.08 -5.77 -10.31
C ARG A 98 8.63 -5.34 -10.37
N SER A 99 8.24 -4.52 -9.40
CA SER A 99 6.96 -3.84 -9.40
C SER A 99 7.13 -2.40 -8.95
N ARG A 100 6.41 -1.49 -9.60
CA ARG A 100 6.32 -0.08 -9.20
C ARG A 100 4.87 0.23 -8.91
N VAL A 101 4.60 0.69 -7.70
CA VAL A 101 3.29 1.16 -7.27
C VAL A 101 3.35 2.68 -7.14
N GLU A 102 2.39 3.35 -7.76
CA GLU A 102 2.22 4.80 -7.70
C GLU A 102 0.80 5.10 -7.20
N VAL A 103 0.72 5.89 -6.14
CA VAL A 103 -0.53 6.33 -5.52
C VAL A 103 -0.58 7.85 -5.57
N VAL A 104 -1.58 8.39 -6.25
CA VAL A 104 -1.78 9.84 -6.37
C VAL A 104 -2.61 10.32 -5.17
N LEU A 105 -1.97 11.08 -4.28
CA LEU A 105 -2.58 11.62 -3.07
C LEU A 105 -3.56 12.77 -3.40
N ALA A 106 -4.34 13.20 -2.40
CA ALA A 106 -5.38 14.22 -2.60
C ALA A 106 -4.82 15.60 -2.99
N ASP A 107 -3.60 15.92 -2.60
CA ASP A 107 -2.88 17.15 -2.96
C ASP A 107 -2.20 17.06 -4.34
N GLY A 108 -2.33 15.93 -5.03
CA GLY A 108 -1.71 15.66 -6.32
C GLY A 108 -0.26 15.16 -6.26
N THR A 109 0.32 15.04 -5.05
CA THR A 109 1.64 14.39 -4.89
C THR A 109 1.53 12.90 -5.17
N VAL A 110 2.64 12.29 -5.57
CA VAL A 110 2.70 10.86 -5.90
C VAL A 110 3.55 10.15 -4.86
N ALA A 111 2.90 9.33 -4.04
CA ALA A 111 3.58 8.33 -3.23
C ALA A 111 3.96 7.16 -4.14
N GLN A 112 5.24 6.83 -4.20
CA GLN A 112 5.73 5.76 -5.06
C GLN A 112 6.68 4.86 -4.30
N ASP A 113 6.69 3.59 -4.68
CA ASP A 113 7.72 2.64 -4.30
C ASP A 113 8.01 1.70 -5.47
N THR A 114 9.26 1.23 -5.58
CA THR A 114 9.68 0.26 -6.58
C THR A 114 10.41 -0.89 -5.90
N GLY A 115 9.76 -2.06 -5.88
CA GLY A 115 10.34 -3.30 -5.39
C GLY A 115 11.09 -4.05 -6.47
N TYR A 116 12.14 -4.77 -6.06
CA TYR A 116 12.98 -5.60 -6.92
C TYR A 116 13.15 -6.99 -6.29
N GLU A 117 13.19 -8.03 -7.12
CA GLU A 117 13.44 -9.40 -6.69
C GLU A 117 14.65 -9.99 -7.41
N GLY A 118 15.55 -10.63 -6.66
CA GLY A 118 16.68 -11.39 -7.20
C GLY A 118 17.65 -10.58 -8.08
N CYS A 119 18.54 -11.31 -8.78
CA CYS A 119 19.63 -10.72 -9.56
C CYS A 119 19.21 -10.31 -10.99
N ALA A 120 18.02 -10.70 -11.45
CA ALA A 120 17.54 -10.42 -12.82
C ALA A 120 17.34 -8.91 -13.07
N SER A 121 17.12 -8.14 -12.00
CA SER A 121 17.02 -6.68 -12.02
C SER A 121 18.33 -5.99 -12.46
N VAL A 122 19.48 -6.62 -12.23
CA VAL A 122 20.83 -6.08 -12.52
C VAL A 122 21.17 -6.15 -14.02
N LEU A 123 20.52 -7.04 -14.77
CA LEU A 123 20.82 -7.30 -16.18
C LEU A 123 19.95 -6.50 -17.17
N LEU A 124 18.99 -5.71 -16.68
CA LEU A 124 18.02 -4.99 -17.52
C LEU A 124 18.14 -3.48 -17.34
N PRO A 125 18.28 -2.69 -18.43
CA PRO A 125 18.48 -1.25 -18.34
C PRO A 125 17.29 -0.55 -17.66
N LEU A 126 17.60 0.26 -16.65
CA LEU A 126 16.65 1.12 -15.92
C LEU A 126 16.50 2.48 -16.63
N PRO A 127 15.33 3.14 -16.64
CA PRO A 127 13.99 2.70 -16.21
C PRO A 127 13.09 2.29 -17.40
N GLY A 128 13.66 1.80 -18.52
CA GLY A 128 12.91 1.53 -19.75
C GLY A 128 11.78 0.51 -19.61
N TRP A 129 11.81 -0.29 -18.55
CA TRP A 129 10.84 -1.33 -18.25
C TRP A 129 9.44 -0.86 -17.92
N THR A 130 9.30 0.37 -17.43
CA THR A 130 7.98 0.96 -17.21
C THR A 130 7.20 1.15 -18.52
N ARG A 131 7.89 1.20 -19.66
CA ARG A 131 7.26 1.32 -20.99
C ARG A 131 6.76 0.00 -21.58
N TRP A 132 7.35 -1.13 -21.17
CA TRP A 132 7.01 -2.45 -21.70
C TRP A 132 6.47 -3.42 -20.64
N GLY A 133 6.46 -3.02 -19.37
CA GLY A 133 5.79 -3.72 -18.28
C GLY A 133 4.27 -3.69 -18.43
N ARG A 134 3.61 -4.58 -17.70
CA ARG A 134 2.15 -4.61 -17.63
C ARG A 134 1.68 -3.61 -16.57
N THR A 135 0.94 -2.60 -17.00
CA THR A 135 0.33 -1.62 -16.09
C THR A 135 -1.12 -2.00 -15.78
N THR A 136 -1.44 -2.05 -14.49
CA THR A 136 -2.79 -2.22 -13.94
C THR A 136 -3.19 -0.91 -13.27
N ARG A 137 -4.34 -0.35 -13.68
CA ARG A 137 -5.00 0.73 -12.95
C ARG A 137 -6.06 0.11 -12.06
N TYR A 138 -5.96 0.33 -10.77
CA TYR A 138 -6.90 -0.23 -9.81
C TYR A 138 -8.16 0.62 -9.74
N GLU A 139 -9.30 -0.04 -9.57
CA GLU A 139 -10.57 0.63 -9.40
C GLU A 139 -10.75 1.13 -7.95
N ALA A 140 -11.64 2.11 -7.77
CA ALA A 140 -12.11 2.52 -6.46
C ALA A 140 -12.85 1.37 -5.76
N TYR A 141 -12.94 1.47 -4.43
CA TYR A 141 -13.56 0.44 -3.60
C TYR A 141 -15.07 0.28 -3.89
N ALA A 142 -15.69 1.32 -4.46
CA ALA A 142 -17.07 1.36 -4.95
C ALA A 142 -17.15 1.99 -6.34
#